data_AF-A0A349STW6-F1
#
_entry.id   AF-A0A349STW6-F1
#
_cell.length_a   1.000
_cell.length_b   1.000
_cell.length_c   1.000
_cell.angle_alpha   90.00
_cell.angle_beta   90.00
_cell.angle_gamma   90.00
#
_symmetry.space_group_name_H-M   'P 1'
#
loop_
_entity.id
_entity.type
_entity.pdbx_description
1 polymer ?
#
loop_
_entity_poly.entity_id
_entity_poly.type
_entity_poly.pdbx_seq_one_letter_code
_entity_poly.pdbx_strand_id
1 'polypeptide(L)'
;RQFLSLMEKPDVDHIEGLSPAISIEQKSTSHNPRSTVGTITEIYDYLRLLYARVGTPRCPDHDLPLEAQTVSEMVDDVMALSGDKRYMLLAPVIQDKKGEHLHLFEELRADGFIRARIDGIVVDLDQLPKIDKKRKHTIEVVVDRFKVKEGMELRLAESFETALNMAAGTALVTNMDDPGEALLFSSKFACPVCNYNLSELEPRLFSFNNPAGACSTCDGLGVNQFFDEDAIVVSAELSLAEGAIKGWDRRSVYYFQMLNSLADHVGFDIDKPFGKLSKKARRIILHGSGDDPVPFRYLNDRGDVITRNHPFEGIIPNM
;
A
#
# COMPACT_ATOMS: atom_id res chain seq x y z
N ARG A 1 9.24 22.63 -22.87
CA ARG A 1 9.35 24.04 -23.33
C ARG A 1 7.95 24.63 -23.35
N GLN A 2 7.54 25.27 -22.25
CA GLN A 2 6.27 25.99 -22.19
C GLN A 2 6.47 27.33 -22.91
N PHE A 3 5.75 27.54 -24.00
CA PHE A 3 5.74 28.83 -24.70
C PHE A 3 4.95 29.81 -23.82
N LEU A 4 5.65 30.67 -23.08
CA LEU A 4 5.03 31.87 -22.52
C LEU A 4 4.54 32.70 -23.72
N SER A 5 3.23 32.88 -23.83
CA SER A 5 2.63 33.85 -24.73
C SER A 5 3.29 35.21 -24.45
N LEU A 6 3.91 35.79 -25.47
CA LEU A 6 4.48 37.13 -25.38
C LEU A 6 3.37 38.09 -24.95
N MET A 7 3.43 38.58 -23.71
CA MET A 7 2.54 39.64 -23.25
C MET A 7 2.90 40.92 -23.98
N GLU A 8 1.88 41.68 -24.39
CA GLU A 8 2.08 43.00 -24.97
C GLU A 8 2.76 43.92 -23.96
N LYS A 9 3.72 44.72 -24.43
CA LYS A 9 4.40 45.70 -23.58
C LYS A 9 3.41 46.81 -23.23
N PRO A 10 3.40 47.29 -21.97
CA PRO A 10 2.57 48.43 -21.60
C PRO A 10 3.00 49.69 -22.38
N ASP A 11 2.03 50.55 -22.70
CA ASP A 11 2.21 51.77 -23.46
C ASP A 11 2.84 52.87 -22.61
N VAL A 12 4.18 52.85 -22.52
CA VAL A 12 4.99 53.83 -21.79
C VAL A 12 6.30 54.10 -22.56
N ASP A 13 6.64 55.37 -22.74
CA ASP A 13 7.83 55.80 -23.47
C ASP A 13 9.13 55.52 -22.70
N HIS A 14 9.12 55.76 -21.38
CA HIS A 14 10.29 55.59 -20.52
C HIS A 14 9.88 55.51 -19.05
N ILE A 15 10.49 54.60 -18.30
CA ILE A 15 10.33 54.48 -16.86
C ILE A 15 11.67 54.08 -16.22
N GLU A 16 12.10 54.82 -15.21
CA GLU A 16 13.35 54.61 -14.48
C GLU A 16 13.08 54.41 -12.99
N GLY A 17 14.00 53.74 -12.29
CA GLY A 17 13.88 53.51 -10.84
C GLY A 17 12.86 52.43 -10.42
N LEU A 18 12.42 51.57 -11.34
CA LEU A 18 11.53 50.46 -10.99
C LEU A 18 12.26 49.41 -10.15
N SER A 19 11.70 49.15 -8.97
CA SER A 19 11.97 47.92 -8.24
C SER A 19 11.21 46.74 -8.88
N PRO A 20 11.70 45.50 -8.76
CA PRO A 20 10.93 44.33 -9.18
C PRO A 20 9.53 44.34 -8.58
N ALA A 21 8.51 44.42 -9.42
CA ALA A 21 7.12 44.50 -8.99
C ALA A 21 6.54 43.10 -8.77
N ILE A 22 5.87 42.90 -7.63
CA ILE A 22 5.06 41.70 -7.35
C ILE A 22 3.61 42.16 -7.31
N SER A 23 2.77 41.59 -8.18
CA SER A 23 1.32 41.82 -8.12
C SER A 23 0.70 40.83 -7.15
N ILE A 24 -0.05 41.31 -6.17
CA ILE A 24 -0.86 40.50 -5.25
C ILE A 24 -2.32 40.79 -5.58
N GLU A 25 -2.95 39.90 -6.33
CA GLU A 25 -4.32 40.03 -6.79
C GLU A 25 -5.12 38.77 -6.42
N GLN A 26 -6.40 38.93 -6.12
CA GLN A 26 -7.30 37.81 -5.89
C GLN A 26 -7.77 37.25 -7.24
N LYS A 27 -6.89 36.52 -7.94
CA LYS A 27 -7.30 35.73 -9.11
C LYS A 27 -8.05 34.48 -8.65
N SER A 28 -9.05 34.06 -9.43
CA SER A 28 -9.77 32.81 -9.20
C SER A 28 -8.77 31.67 -9.07
N THR A 29 -8.78 31.00 -7.92
CA THR A 29 -7.86 29.90 -7.63
C THR A 29 -8.06 28.77 -8.63
N SER A 30 -6.97 28.28 -9.21
CA SER A 30 -6.99 27.05 -10.02
C SER A 30 -7.55 25.91 -9.18
N HIS A 31 -8.64 25.29 -9.63
CA HIS A 31 -9.21 24.08 -9.02
C HIS A 31 -8.37 22.87 -9.41
N ASN A 32 -7.13 22.79 -8.89
CA ASN A 32 -6.35 21.57 -8.94
C ASN A 32 -6.66 20.75 -7.68
N PRO A 33 -7.27 19.54 -7.79
CA PRO A 33 -7.63 18.73 -6.63
C PRO A 33 -6.43 18.29 -5.78
N ARG A 34 -5.21 18.37 -6.34
CA ARG A 34 -3.96 18.06 -5.64
C ARG A 34 -3.28 19.28 -5.01
N SER A 35 -3.84 20.48 -5.20
CA SER A 35 -3.32 21.69 -4.58
C SER A 35 -4.03 21.93 -3.25
N THR A 36 -3.26 21.98 -2.18
CA THR A 36 -3.75 22.25 -0.82
C THR A 36 -3.15 23.57 -0.32
N VAL A 37 -3.68 24.08 0.80
CA VAL A 37 -3.07 25.24 1.48
C VAL A 37 -1.58 24.97 1.79
N GLY A 38 -1.24 23.75 2.21
CA GLY A 38 0.13 23.37 2.54
C GLY A 38 1.08 23.38 1.34
N THR A 39 0.61 23.00 0.15
CA THR A 39 1.44 23.06 -1.07
C THR A 39 1.56 24.49 -1.61
N ILE A 40 0.50 25.31 -1.49
CA ILE A 40 0.50 26.71 -1.94
C ILE A 40 1.44 27.56 -1.07
N THR A 41 1.47 27.30 0.24
CA THR A 41 2.30 28.03 1.20
C THR A 41 3.69 27.44 1.37
N GLU A 42 4.01 26.36 0.64
CA GLU A 42 5.25 25.57 0.78
C GLU A 42 5.48 24.95 2.18
N ILE A 43 4.58 25.16 3.14
CA ILE A 43 4.64 24.55 4.49
C ILE A 43 4.72 23.02 4.37
N TYR A 44 3.98 22.43 3.44
CA TYR A 44 4.02 20.99 3.22
C TYR A 44 5.42 20.52 2.80
N ASP A 45 6.13 21.31 2.00
CA ASP A 45 7.47 20.95 1.54
C ASP A 45 8.48 20.91 2.69
N TYR A 46 8.35 21.84 3.65
CA TYR A 46 9.10 21.80 4.90
C TYR A 46 8.71 20.62 5.79
N LEU A 47 7.42 20.30 5.88
CA LEU A 47 6.97 19.11 6.62
C LEU A 47 7.56 17.83 6.03
N ARG A 48 7.58 17.67 4.71
CA ARG A 48 8.23 16.51 4.06
C ARG A 48 9.70 16.39 4.44
N LEU A 49 10.43 17.52 4.46
CA LEU A 49 11.83 17.55 4.87
C LEU A 49 11.98 17.16 6.34
N LEU A 50 11.13 17.70 7.22
CA LEU A 50 11.12 17.41 8.65
C LEU A 50 10.91 15.90 8.89
N TYR A 51 9.84 15.33 8.33
CA TYR A 51 9.54 13.90 8.50
C TYR A 51 10.61 12.99 7.92
N ALA A 52 11.24 13.36 6.81
CA ALA A 52 12.34 12.57 6.23
C ALA A 52 13.62 12.62 7.07
N ARG A 53 13.91 13.74 7.73
CA ARG A 53 15.18 13.95 8.44
C ARG A 53 15.16 13.52 9.91
N VAL A 54 14.05 13.75 10.60
CA VAL A 54 13.95 13.46 12.05
C VAL A 54 12.79 12.55 12.40
N GLY A 55 11.99 12.12 11.41
CA GLY A 55 10.92 11.15 11.64
C GLY A 55 11.48 9.77 11.95
N THR A 56 10.99 9.16 13.03
CA THR A 56 11.27 7.75 13.33
C THR A 56 10.24 6.88 12.61
N PRO A 57 10.64 6.10 11.58
CA PRO A 57 9.71 5.22 10.89
C PRO A 57 9.27 4.08 11.81
N ARG A 58 8.00 3.66 11.73
CA ARG A 58 7.44 2.59 12.55
C ARG A 58 6.73 1.55 11.69
N CYS A 59 6.75 0.30 12.15
CA CYS A 59 5.99 -0.77 11.50
C CYS A 59 4.48 -0.52 11.62
N PRO A 60 3.70 -0.52 10.52
CA PRO A 60 2.24 -0.34 10.59
C PRO A 60 1.52 -1.42 11.40
N ASP A 61 2.05 -2.65 11.44
CA ASP A 61 1.41 -3.79 12.11
C ASP A 61 1.84 -3.94 13.58
N HIS A 62 3.10 -3.65 13.91
CA HIS A 62 3.69 -3.91 15.23
C HIS A 62 4.03 -2.64 16.03
N ASP A 63 3.99 -1.47 15.38
CA ASP A 63 4.36 -0.16 15.96
C ASP A 63 5.77 -0.10 16.58
N LEU A 64 6.67 -0.97 16.12
CA LEU A 64 8.07 -0.97 16.51
C LEU A 64 8.87 0.03 15.66
N PRO A 65 9.85 0.73 16.24
CA PRO A 65 10.75 1.59 15.48
C PRO A 65 11.49 0.73 14.44
N LEU A 66 11.55 1.24 13.22
CA LEU A 66 12.38 0.67 12.18
C LEU A 66 13.72 1.39 12.30
N GLU A 67 14.77 0.64 12.62
CA GLU A 67 16.11 1.17 12.78
C GLU A 67 16.95 0.71 11.59
N ALA A 68 17.69 1.65 11.01
CA ALA A 68 18.71 1.37 10.03
C ALA A 68 20.03 1.79 10.67
N GLN A 69 21.02 0.90 10.62
CA GLN A 69 22.36 1.15 11.12
C GLN A 69 23.36 1.11 9.97
N THR A 70 24.42 1.88 10.11
CA THR A 70 25.59 1.78 9.23
C THR A 70 26.46 0.59 9.65
N VAL A 71 27.27 0.07 8.73
CA VAL A 71 28.22 -1.02 9.05
C VAL A 71 29.14 -0.61 10.20
N SER A 72 29.57 0.64 10.26
CA SER A 72 30.40 1.15 11.36
C SER A 72 29.69 1.07 12.71
N GLU A 73 28.42 1.49 12.80
CA GLU A 73 27.63 1.39 14.04
C GLU A 73 27.41 -0.07 14.46
N MET A 74 27.13 -0.97 13.50
CA MET A 74 27.00 -2.41 13.78
C MET A 74 28.29 -3.00 14.33
N VAL A 75 29.44 -2.59 13.79
CA VAL A 75 30.76 -3.01 14.28
C VAL A 75 31.00 -2.48 15.69
N ASP A 76 30.72 -1.21 15.94
CA ASP A 76 30.86 -0.60 17.27
C ASP A 76 29.99 -1.31 18.32
N ASP A 77 28.73 -1.62 17.98
CA ASP A 77 27.79 -2.36 18.83
C ASP A 77 28.32 -3.77 19.16
N VAL A 78 28.90 -4.48 18.19
CA VAL A 78 29.51 -5.81 18.40
C VAL A 78 30.80 -5.71 19.22
N MET A 79 31.61 -4.68 19.00
CA MET A 79 32.85 -4.45 19.75
C MET A 79 32.59 -4.10 21.22
N ALA A 80 31.40 -3.58 21.55
CA ALA A 80 30.96 -3.35 22.92
C ALA A 80 30.57 -4.63 23.68
N LEU A 81 30.47 -5.78 23.01
CA LEU A 81 30.13 -7.07 23.63
C LEU A 81 31.32 -7.68 24.40
N SER A 82 31.00 -8.57 25.35
CA SER A 82 32.03 -9.24 26.17
C SER A 82 33.01 -10.09 25.33
N GLY A 83 34.32 -9.85 25.49
CA GLY A 83 35.41 -10.52 24.77
C GLY A 83 35.62 -12.01 25.03
N ASP A 84 35.09 -12.54 26.14
CA ASP A 84 35.30 -13.94 26.51
C ASP A 84 34.35 -14.90 25.76
N LYS A 85 33.21 -14.40 25.30
CA LYS A 85 32.18 -15.16 24.59
C LYS A 85 32.56 -15.36 23.11
N ARG A 86 32.05 -16.44 22.51
CA ARG A 86 32.21 -16.74 21.07
C ARG A 86 30.95 -16.31 20.33
N TYR A 87 31.10 -15.53 19.27
CA TYR A 87 29.99 -15.07 18.45
C TYR A 87 30.09 -15.65 17.04
N MET A 88 28.94 -15.75 16.39
CA MET A 88 28.84 -16.00 14.95
C MET A 88 27.98 -14.91 14.30
N LEU A 89 28.45 -14.44 13.14
CA LEU A 89 27.70 -13.56 12.25
C LEU A 89 26.98 -14.41 11.21
N LEU A 90 25.69 -14.16 11.09
CA LEU A 90 24.76 -14.92 10.28
C LEU A 90 24.06 -14.00 9.29
N ALA A 91 23.90 -14.48 8.05
CA ALA A 91 23.11 -13.81 7.02
C ALA A 91 21.78 -14.56 6.83
N PRO A 92 20.63 -14.03 7.30
CA PRO A 92 19.34 -14.70 7.18
C PRO A 92 18.76 -14.61 5.76
N VAL A 93 19.20 -15.50 4.87
CA VAL A 93 18.78 -15.52 3.46
C VAL A 93 17.32 -15.95 3.29
N ILE A 94 16.82 -16.85 4.15
CA ILE A 94 15.44 -17.32 4.13
C ILE A 94 14.87 -17.33 5.55
N GLN A 95 13.68 -16.73 5.71
CA GLN A 95 12.94 -16.72 6.96
C GLN A 95 11.51 -17.21 6.73
N ASP A 96 11.13 -18.28 7.44
CA ASP A 96 9.76 -18.82 7.48
C ASP A 96 9.12 -19.10 6.09
N LYS A 97 9.91 -19.55 5.11
CA LYS A 97 9.42 -19.91 3.76
C LYS A 97 9.34 -21.42 3.58
N LYS A 98 8.35 -21.87 2.80
CA LYS A 98 8.21 -23.28 2.42
C LYS A 98 9.08 -23.61 1.20
N GLY A 99 9.80 -24.72 1.26
CA GLY A 99 10.59 -25.21 0.13
C GLY A 99 11.83 -26.00 0.55
N GLU A 100 12.39 -26.74 -0.39
CA GLU A 100 13.67 -27.46 -0.19
C GLU A 100 14.90 -26.58 -0.46
N HIS A 101 14.71 -25.46 -1.19
CA HIS A 101 15.74 -24.45 -1.45
C HIS A 101 17.07 -24.98 -2.02
N LEU A 102 17.05 -26.10 -2.77
CA LEU A 102 18.26 -26.75 -3.32
C LEU A 102 19.16 -25.80 -4.13
N HIS A 103 18.57 -24.94 -4.96
CA HIS A 103 19.31 -23.96 -5.77
C HIS A 103 20.12 -22.99 -4.90
N LEU A 104 19.53 -22.51 -3.80
CA LEU A 104 20.21 -21.62 -2.87
C LEU A 104 21.47 -22.29 -2.29
N PHE A 105 21.39 -23.57 -1.92
CA PHE A 105 22.55 -24.29 -1.38
C PHE A 105 23.63 -24.57 -2.41
N GLU A 106 23.29 -24.65 -3.69
CA GLU A 106 24.27 -24.75 -4.77
C GLU A 106 24.98 -23.41 -4.99
N GLU A 107 24.24 -22.30 -5.01
CA GLU A 107 24.81 -20.95 -5.09
C GLU A 107 25.75 -20.66 -3.89
N LEU A 108 25.31 -20.95 -2.67
CA LEU A 108 26.13 -20.75 -1.47
C LEU A 108 27.43 -21.57 -1.48
N ARG A 109 27.41 -22.78 -2.05
CA ARG A 109 28.63 -23.58 -2.22
C ARG A 109 29.53 -23.01 -3.30
N ALA A 110 28.96 -22.51 -4.40
CA ALA A 110 29.72 -21.84 -5.45
C ALA A 110 30.41 -20.56 -4.94
N ASP A 111 29.76 -19.84 -4.02
CA ASP A 111 30.31 -18.65 -3.36
C ASP A 111 31.34 -18.99 -2.26
N GLY A 112 31.56 -20.27 -1.96
CA GLY A 112 32.61 -20.75 -1.05
C GLY A 112 32.20 -20.80 0.42
N PHE A 113 30.90 -20.68 0.74
CA PHE A 113 30.42 -20.89 2.11
C PHE A 113 30.46 -22.37 2.48
N ILE A 114 30.80 -22.66 3.74
CA ILE A 114 30.95 -24.03 4.25
C ILE A 114 29.80 -24.40 5.20
N ARG A 115 29.24 -23.44 5.95
CA ARG A 115 28.26 -23.73 7.01
C ARG A 115 27.02 -22.85 6.87
N ALA A 116 25.88 -23.44 7.20
CA ALA A 116 24.61 -22.74 7.34
C ALA A 116 23.89 -23.24 8.59
N ARG A 117 23.08 -22.38 9.21
CA ARG A 117 22.16 -22.72 10.28
C ARG A 117 20.77 -22.89 9.68
N ILE A 118 20.22 -24.09 9.77
CA ILE A 118 18.91 -24.46 9.25
C ILE A 118 18.02 -24.82 10.43
N ASP A 119 16.92 -24.10 10.61
CA ASP A 119 15.98 -24.28 11.72
C ASP A 119 16.67 -24.32 13.10
N GLY A 120 17.71 -23.48 13.26
CA GLY A 120 18.50 -23.38 14.50
C GLY A 120 19.69 -24.35 14.60
N ILE A 121 19.83 -25.32 13.69
CA ILE A 121 20.92 -26.31 13.71
C ILE A 121 22.01 -25.91 12.71
N VAL A 122 23.24 -25.74 13.18
CA VAL A 122 24.39 -25.48 12.31
C VAL A 122 24.82 -26.77 11.62
N VAL A 123 24.77 -26.77 10.29
CA VAL A 123 25.14 -27.90 9.43
C VAL A 123 26.24 -27.50 8.44
N ASP A 124 26.96 -28.50 7.96
CA ASP A 124 27.90 -28.35 6.86
C ASP A 124 27.15 -28.41 5.53
N LEU A 125 27.45 -27.49 4.60
CA LEU A 125 26.81 -27.43 3.29
C LEU A 125 27.16 -28.63 2.41
N ASP A 126 28.25 -29.34 2.69
CA ASP A 126 28.59 -30.60 2.02
C ASP A 126 27.75 -31.79 2.53
N GLN A 127 27.19 -31.67 3.74
CA GLN A 127 26.40 -32.71 4.40
C GLN A 127 25.01 -32.20 4.79
N LEU A 128 24.26 -31.72 3.78
CA LEU A 128 22.92 -31.18 4.01
C LEU A 128 21.93 -32.27 4.47
N PRO A 129 21.17 -32.03 5.55
CA PRO A 129 20.05 -32.89 5.91
C PRO A 129 18.95 -32.79 4.85
N LYS A 130 18.11 -33.83 4.73
CA LYS A 130 16.92 -33.75 3.87
C LYS A 130 15.92 -32.75 4.45
N ILE A 131 15.68 -31.66 3.73
CA ILE A 131 14.71 -30.60 4.06
C ILE A 131 13.34 -31.00 3.49
N ASP A 132 12.25 -30.73 4.23
CA ASP A 132 10.89 -31.09 3.83
C ASP A 132 10.23 -29.93 3.07
N LYS A 133 9.96 -30.11 1.77
CA LYS A 133 9.30 -29.11 0.92
C LYS A 133 8.00 -28.52 1.49
N LYS A 134 7.28 -29.26 2.32
CA LYS A 134 5.96 -28.86 2.85
C LYS A 134 6.06 -28.01 4.12
N ARG A 135 7.20 -28.04 4.81
CA ARG A 135 7.44 -27.28 6.03
C ARG A 135 8.04 -25.93 5.72
N LYS A 136 7.85 -24.99 6.64
CA LYS A 136 8.52 -23.70 6.61
C LYS A 136 9.89 -23.86 7.25
N HIS A 137 10.88 -23.23 6.64
CA HIS A 137 12.27 -23.31 7.06
C HIS A 137 12.87 -21.92 7.20
N THR A 138 13.81 -21.79 8.14
CA THR A 138 14.68 -20.61 8.30
C THR A 138 16.11 -21.04 8.02
N ILE A 139 16.76 -20.39 7.04
CA ILE A 139 18.11 -20.70 6.59
C ILE A 139 18.96 -19.44 6.72
N GLU A 140 20.03 -19.56 7.49
CA GLU A 140 20.95 -18.48 7.80
C GLU A 140 22.38 -18.92 7.50
N VAL A 141 23.12 -18.19 6.68
CA VAL A 141 24.49 -18.57 6.30
C VAL A 141 25.44 -18.09 7.37
N VAL A 142 26.39 -18.95 7.77
CA VAL A 142 27.44 -18.55 8.72
C VAL A 142 28.54 -17.82 7.94
N VAL A 143 28.59 -16.50 8.11
CA VAL A 143 29.55 -15.64 7.41
C VAL A 143 30.88 -15.57 8.15
N ASP A 144 30.85 -15.31 9.45
CA ASP A 144 32.06 -15.29 10.27
C ASP A 144 31.82 -15.88 11.68
N ARG A 145 32.90 -16.32 12.31
CA ARG A 145 32.94 -16.77 13.71
C ARG A 145 34.14 -16.14 14.39
N PHE A 146 33.89 -15.49 15.51
CA PHE A 146 34.91 -14.68 16.15
C PHE A 146 34.75 -14.62 17.68
N LYS A 147 35.79 -14.11 18.33
CA LYS A 147 35.78 -13.62 19.71
C LYS A 147 36.14 -12.15 19.67
N VAL A 148 35.45 -11.32 20.44
CA VAL A 148 35.69 -9.88 20.43
C VAL A 148 37.09 -9.58 20.99
N LYS A 149 37.91 -8.90 20.19
CA LYS A 149 39.30 -8.49 20.50
C LYS A 149 39.59 -7.16 19.81
N GLU A 150 40.41 -6.31 20.43
CA GLU A 150 40.85 -5.07 19.79
C GLU A 150 41.56 -5.34 18.44
N GLY A 151 41.31 -4.50 17.43
CA GLY A 151 41.96 -4.59 16.12
C GLY A 151 41.24 -5.48 15.10
N MET A 152 40.04 -5.99 15.42
CA MET A 152 39.24 -6.84 14.51
C MET A 152 38.16 -6.07 13.73
N GLU A 153 38.07 -4.76 13.91
CA GLU A 153 37.01 -3.89 13.40
C GLU A 153 36.93 -3.96 11.87
N LEU A 154 38.07 -3.93 11.18
CA LEU A 154 38.15 -4.02 9.72
C LEU A 154 37.58 -5.35 9.19
N ARG A 155 37.92 -6.47 9.85
CA ARG A 155 37.42 -7.80 9.49
C ARG A 155 35.93 -7.92 9.74
N LEU A 156 35.44 -7.37 10.85
CA LEU A 156 34.00 -7.35 11.16
C LEU A 156 33.24 -6.53 10.12
N ALA A 157 33.77 -5.37 9.70
CA ALA A 157 33.16 -4.55 8.67
C ALA A 157 33.01 -5.32 7.34
N GLU A 158 34.07 -5.98 6.86
CA GLU A 158 34.02 -6.82 5.65
C GLU A 158 33.00 -7.97 5.78
N SER A 159 32.94 -8.58 6.97
CA SER A 159 31.99 -9.66 7.26
C SER A 159 30.55 -9.18 7.30
N PHE A 160 30.28 -8.01 7.88
CA PHE A 160 28.97 -7.37 7.88
C PHE A 160 28.54 -6.98 6.47
N GLU A 161 29.41 -6.37 5.65
CA GLU A 161 29.11 -6.08 4.25
C GLU A 161 28.71 -7.34 3.48
N THR A 162 29.46 -8.43 3.68
CA THR A 162 29.15 -9.73 3.08
C THR A 162 27.77 -10.23 3.53
N ALA A 163 27.49 -10.22 4.84
CA ALA A 163 26.23 -10.70 5.38
C ALA A 163 25.03 -9.88 4.90
N LEU A 164 25.14 -8.55 4.92
CA LEU A 164 24.10 -7.63 4.49
C LEU A 164 23.81 -7.78 2.99
N ASN A 165 24.83 -7.94 2.15
CA ASN A 165 24.65 -8.14 0.71
C ASN A 165 23.91 -9.45 0.40
N MET A 166 24.17 -10.52 1.16
CA MET A 166 23.52 -11.81 0.98
C MET A 166 22.06 -11.83 1.46
N ALA A 167 21.78 -11.19 2.60
CA ALA A 167 20.47 -11.22 3.25
C ALA A 167 19.69 -9.90 3.10
N ALA A 168 19.82 -9.27 1.93
CA ALA A 168 19.07 -8.09 1.50
C ALA A 168 19.08 -6.89 2.48
N GLY A 169 20.17 -6.74 3.24
CA GLY A 169 20.39 -5.67 4.21
C GLY A 169 20.13 -6.07 5.67
N THR A 170 20.07 -7.36 5.99
CA THR A 170 19.94 -7.85 7.38
C THR A 170 21.10 -8.75 7.77
N ALA A 171 21.49 -8.70 9.04
CA ALA A 171 22.54 -9.53 9.61
C ALA A 171 22.18 -9.89 11.05
N LEU A 172 22.58 -11.07 11.52
CA LEU A 172 22.29 -11.54 12.87
C LEU A 172 23.59 -11.94 13.56
N VAL A 173 23.83 -11.44 14.77
CA VAL A 173 24.94 -11.88 15.63
C VAL A 173 24.37 -12.68 16.78
N THR A 174 24.87 -13.89 16.99
CA THR A 174 24.44 -14.75 18.09
C THR A 174 25.65 -15.29 18.84
N ASN A 175 25.50 -15.47 20.15
CA ASN A 175 26.48 -16.20 20.94
C ASN A 175 26.39 -17.71 20.60
N MET A 176 27.54 -18.36 20.44
CA MET A 176 27.63 -19.79 20.16
C MET A 176 27.27 -20.65 21.38
N ASP A 177 27.52 -20.13 22.59
CA ASP A 177 27.34 -20.85 23.85
C ASP A 177 25.92 -20.63 24.43
N ASP A 178 25.26 -19.52 24.07
CA ASP A 178 23.86 -19.22 24.44
C ASP A 178 23.11 -18.62 23.24
N PRO A 179 22.33 -19.44 22.49
CA PRO A 179 21.59 -18.98 21.31
C PRO A 179 20.43 -18.03 21.63
N GLY A 180 20.08 -17.81 22.91
CA GLY A 180 18.94 -16.99 23.32
C GLY A 180 19.15 -15.48 23.15
N GLU A 181 20.40 -15.02 23.12
CA GLU A 181 20.77 -13.61 22.91
C GLU A 181 21.26 -13.41 21.46
N ALA A 182 20.31 -13.20 20.54
CA ALA A 182 20.63 -12.84 19.15
C ALA A 182 20.37 -11.35 18.92
N LEU A 183 21.38 -10.65 18.41
CA LEU A 183 21.32 -9.24 18.01
C LEU A 183 21.02 -9.17 16.51
N LEU A 184 19.89 -8.58 16.16
CA LEU A 184 19.49 -8.36 14.77
C LEU A 184 19.95 -6.96 14.34
N PHE A 185 20.68 -6.92 13.24
CA PHE A 185 21.17 -5.73 12.59
C PHE A 185 20.50 -5.56 11.22
N SER A 186 20.21 -4.32 10.85
CA SER A 186 19.62 -4.00 9.56
C SER A 186 20.23 -2.73 8.99
N SER A 187 20.68 -2.77 7.73
CA SER A 187 21.12 -1.59 6.99
C SER A 187 19.96 -0.84 6.33
N LYS A 188 18.74 -1.38 6.43
CA LYS A 188 17.49 -0.77 5.96
C LYS A 188 16.53 -0.57 7.13
N PHE A 189 15.54 0.30 6.97
CA PHE A 189 14.48 0.46 7.96
C PHE A 189 13.55 -0.76 7.93
N ALA A 190 13.90 -1.84 8.64
CA ALA A 190 13.18 -3.11 8.62
C ALA A 190 12.59 -3.44 10.00
N CYS A 191 11.43 -4.12 10.00
CA CYS A 191 10.78 -4.56 11.22
C CYS A 191 11.46 -5.83 11.73
N PRO A 192 11.73 -5.95 13.05
CA PRO A 192 12.34 -7.16 13.61
C PRO A 192 11.38 -8.35 13.68
N VAL A 193 10.07 -8.14 13.56
CA VAL A 193 9.03 -9.17 13.74
C VAL A 193 8.43 -9.64 12.41
N CYS A 194 8.27 -8.73 11.45
CA CYS A 194 7.70 -9.05 10.14
C CYS A 194 8.59 -8.58 9.00
N ASN A 195 8.25 -9.00 7.78
CA ASN A 195 9.03 -8.68 6.59
C ASN A 195 8.79 -7.25 6.05
N TYR A 196 8.18 -6.37 6.84
CA TYR A 196 7.98 -4.97 6.47
C TYR A 196 9.32 -4.24 6.51
N ASN A 197 9.65 -3.57 5.41
CA ASN A 197 10.83 -2.73 5.33
C ASN A 197 10.52 -1.49 4.50
N LEU A 198 11.26 -0.42 4.80
CA LEU A 198 11.27 0.82 4.08
C LEU A 198 12.68 1.05 3.53
N SER A 199 12.72 1.61 2.33
CA SER A 199 13.93 2.21 1.78
C SER A 199 14.32 3.46 2.59
N GLU A 200 15.44 4.10 2.22
CA GLU A 200 15.85 5.36 2.82
C GLU A 200 14.71 6.39 2.88
N LEU A 201 14.59 7.08 4.01
CA LEU A 201 13.57 8.10 4.23
C LEU A 201 13.90 9.36 3.42
N GLU A 202 13.36 9.40 2.21
CA GLU A 202 13.46 10.56 1.34
C GLU A 202 12.22 11.47 1.43
N PRO A 203 12.35 12.80 1.31
CA PRO A 203 11.21 13.73 1.32
C PRO A 203 10.12 13.41 0.28
N ARG A 204 10.49 12.75 -0.83
CA ARG A 204 9.52 12.35 -1.89
C ARG A 204 8.53 11.28 -1.43
N LEU A 205 8.88 10.46 -0.43
CA LEU A 205 7.96 9.47 0.16
C LEU A 205 6.80 10.14 0.89
N PHE A 206 6.99 11.37 1.34
CA PHE A 206 5.95 12.16 1.98
C PHE A 206 5.19 13.04 0.98
N SER A 207 5.36 12.85 -0.32
CA SER A 207 4.63 13.62 -1.34
C SER A 207 3.50 12.80 -1.93
N PHE A 208 2.25 13.19 -1.67
CA PHE A 208 1.07 12.60 -2.32
C PHE A 208 0.99 12.94 -3.83
N ASN A 209 1.84 13.84 -4.32
CA ASN A 209 1.99 14.16 -5.75
C ASN A 209 3.03 13.28 -6.44
N ASN A 210 3.81 12.49 -5.68
CA ASN A 210 4.78 11.56 -6.22
C ASN A 210 4.24 10.12 -6.06
N PRO A 211 4.25 9.27 -7.10
CA PRO A 211 3.81 7.87 -6.98
C PRO A 211 4.49 7.09 -5.85
N ALA A 212 5.70 7.47 -5.45
CA ALA A 212 6.42 6.84 -4.33
C ALA A 212 5.78 7.10 -2.95
N GLY A 213 5.04 8.21 -2.80
CA GLY A 213 4.36 8.60 -1.55
C GLY A 213 2.84 8.71 -1.68
N ALA A 214 2.30 8.56 -2.89
CA ALA A 214 0.87 8.64 -3.15
C ALA A 214 0.16 7.35 -2.71
N CYS A 215 -1.02 7.51 -2.11
CA CYS A 215 -1.89 6.38 -1.81
C CYS A 215 -2.27 5.66 -3.11
N SER A 216 -2.06 4.35 -3.19
CA SER A 216 -2.34 3.54 -4.39
C SER A 216 -3.84 3.43 -4.71
N THR A 217 -4.72 3.64 -3.72
CA THR A 217 -6.17 3.51 -3.92
C THR A 217 -6.77 4.75 -4.60
N CYS A 218 -6.30 5.95 -4.23
CA CYS A 218 -6.82 7.21 -4.75
C CYS A 218 -5.79 8.01 -5.56
N ASP A 219 -4.64 7.42 -5.85
CA ASP A 219 -3.50 8.04 -6.52
C ASP A 219 -3.06 9.37 -5.87
N GLY A 220 -3.18 9.46 -4.54
CA GLY A 220 -2.83 10.67 -3.78
C GLY A 220 -3.83 11.83 -3.89
N LEU A 221 -5.04 11.60 -4.44
CA LEU A 221 -6.12 12.59 -4.42
C LEU A 221 -6.77 12.75 -3.04
N GLY A 222 -6.70 11.72 -2.20
CA GLY A 222 -7.35 11.70 -0.88
C GLY A 222 -8.87 11.59 -0.91
N VAL A 223 -9.47 11.50 -2.11
CA VAL A 223 -10.91 11.37 -2.31
C VAL A 223 -11.20 10.24 -3.28
N ASN A 224 -12.30 9.52 -3.06
CA ASN A 224 -12.87 8.55 -3.98
C ASN A 224 -14.29 8.98 -4.32
N GLN A 225 -14.62 8.99 -5.61
CA GLN A 225 -15.99 9.27 -6.06
C GLN A 225 -16.82 8.00 -5.88
N PHE A 226 -17.98 8.15 -5.26
CA PHE A 226 -18.97 7.10 -5.12
C PHE A 226 -20.36 7.72 -5.25
N PHE A 227 -21.33 6.88 -5.59
CA PHE A 227 -22.72 7.27 -5.64
C PHE A 227 -23.33 7.22 -4.25
N ASP A 228 -23.81 8.37 -3.77
CA ASP A 228 -24.53 8.47 -2.50
C ASP A 228 -26.00 8.05 -2.71
N GLU A 229 -26.45 7.04 -1.96
CA GLU A 229 -27.82 6.53 -2.01
C GLU A 229 -28.84 7.62 -1.72
N ASP A 230 -28.55 8.49 -0.75
CA ASP A 230 -29.46 9.55 -0.32
C ASP A 230 -29.52 10.68 -1.36
N ALA A 231 -28.47 10.87 -2.16
CA ALA A 231 -28.48 11.81 -3.29
C ALA A 231 -29.24 11.26 -4.51
N ILE A 232 -29.29 9.94 -4.69
CA ILE A 232 -30.02 9.27 -5.78
C ILE A 232 -31.53 9.23 -5.50
N VAL A 233 -31.90 9.00 -4.23
CA VAL A 233 -33.30 8.95 -3.79
C VAL A 233 -33.82 10.38 -3.62
N VAL A 234 -34.48 10.91 -4.65
CA VAL A 234 -35.03 12.27 -4.69
C VAL A 234 -36.01 12.53 -3.56
N SER A 235 -36.84 11.54 -3.22
CA SER A 235 -37.75 11.61 -2.08
C SER A 235 -38.13 10.22 -1.59
N ALA A 236 -37.91 9.96 -0.30
CA ALA A 236 -38.32 8.71 0.35
C ALA A 236 -39.84 8.64 0.61
N GLU A 237 -40.56 9.75 0.48
CA GLU A 237 -42.02 9.81 0.68
C GLU A 237 -42.78 9.40 -0.57
N LEU A 238 -42.17 9.53 -1.75
CA LEU A 238 -42.73 9.08 -3.01
C LEU A 238 -42.52 7.58 -3.18
N SER A 239 -43.39 6.95 -3.95
CA SER A 239 -43.19 5.60 -4.46
C SER A 239 -42.20 5.57 -5.63
N LEU A 240 -41.72 4.38 -6.01
CA LEU A 240 -40.88 4.24 -7.21
C LEU A 240 -41.63 4.70 -8.46
N ALA A 241 -42.93 4.38 -8.53
CA ALA A 241 -43.80 4.75 -9.63
C ALA A 241 -43.99 6.28 -9.77
N GLU A 242 -43.99 7.01 -8.65
CA GLU A 242 -44.12 8.47 -8.59
C GLU A 242 -42.79 9.22 -8.77
N GLY A 243 -41.67 8.51 -8.84
CA GLY A 243 -40.35 9.11 -9.05
C GLY A 243 -39.54 9.35 -7.79
N ALA A 244 -39.62 8.44 -6.81
CA ALA A 244 -38.66 8.39 -5.70
C ALA A 244 -37.20 8.37 -6.17
N ILE A 245 -36.94 7.79 -7.36
CA ILE A 245 -35.63 7.77 -8.02
C ILE A 245 -35.81 8.32 -9.45
N LYS A 246 -35.02 9.34 -9.80
CA LYS A 246 -35.14 10.02 -11.09
C LYS A 246 -34.80 9.07 -12.25
N GLY A 247 -35.66 9.02 -13.27
CA GLY A 247 -35.46 8.19 -14.46
C GLY A 247 -35.87 6.72 -14.28
N TRP A 248 -36.29 6.32 -13.09
CA TRP A 248 -36.77 4.98 -12.75
C TRP A 248 -38.25 5.01 -12.34
N ASP A 249 -39.02 5.89 -12.98
CA ASP A 249 -40.44 6.14 -12.73
C ASP A 249 -41.31 5.70 -13.92
N ARG A 250 -42.63 5.92 -13.83
CA ARG A 250 -43.58 5.58 -14.92
C ARG A 250 -43.27 6.26 -16.26
N ARG A 251 -42.48 7.34 -16.28
CA ARG A 251 -42.12 8.03 -17.53
C ARG A 251 -41.09 7.23 -18.32
N SER A 252 -40.28 6.43 -17.63
CA SER A 252 -39.32 5.50 -18.22
C SER A 252 -39.93 4.11 -18.38
N VAL A 253 -40.69 3.89 -19.45
CA VAL A 253 -41.45 2.64 -19.69
C VAL A 253 -40.59 1.37 -19.52
N TYR A 254 -39.38 1.35 -20.09
CA TYR A 254 -38.47 0.22 -20.00
C TYR A 254 -38.04 -0.08 -18.55
N TYR A 255 -37.49 0.91 -17.85
CA TYR A 255 -37.02 0.76 -16.47
C TYR A 255 -38.17 0.47 -15.50
N PHE A 256 -39.34 1.06 -15.74
CA PHE A 256 -40.54 0.81 -14.93
C PHE A 256 -41.05 -0.62 -15.09
N GLN A 257 -41.09 -1.18 -16.30
CA GLN A 257 -41.44 -2.60 -16.51
C GLN A 257 -40.46 -3.54 -15.80
N MET A 258 -39.17 -3.20 -15.82
CA MET A 258 -38.14 -3.96 -15.12
C MET A 258 -38.35 -3.91 -13.60
N LEU A 259 -38.65 -2.73 -13.03
CA LEU A 259 -38.97 -2.59 -11.61
C LEU A 259 -40.25 -3.33 -11.21
N ASN A 260 -41.26 -3.39 -12.06
CA ASN A 260 -42.47 -4.19 -11.80
C ASN A 260 -42.14 -5.69 -11.73
N SER A 261 -41.34 -6.20 -12.66
CA SER A 261 -40.89 -7.60 -12.63
C SER A 261 -40.06 -7.90 -11.38
N LEU A 262 -39.23 -6.95 -10.95
CA LEU A 262 -38.46 -7.05 -9.70
C LEU A 262 -39.36 -7.02 -8.46
N ALA A 263 -40.40 -6.16 -8.46
CA ALA A 263 -41.39 -6.05 -7.40
C ALA A 263 -42.16 -7.37 -7.21
N ASP A 264 -42.57 -8.01 -8.31
CA ASP A 264 -43.23 -9.32 -8.32
C ASP A 264 -42.33 -10.43 -7.78
N HIS A 265 -41.05 -10.44 -8.17
CA HIS A 265 -40.08 -11.48 -7.73
C HIS A 265 -39.68 -11.34 -6.26
N VAL A 266 -39.39 -10.11 -5.81
CA VAL A 266 -38.93 -9.84 -4.44
C VAL A 266 -40.11 -9.71 -3.45
N GLY A 267 -41.31 -9.44 -3.96
CA GLY A 267 -42.53 -9.31 -3.16
C GLY A 267 -42.63 -7.97 -2.44
N PHE A 268 -42.38 -6.85 -3.13
CA PHE A 268 -42.62 -5.51 -2.61
C PHE A 268 -43.63 -4.75 -3.46
N ASP A 269 -44.31 -3.77 -2.85
CA ASP A 269 -45.28 -2.93 -3.54
C ASP A 269 -44.57 -1.71 -4.15
N ILE A 270 -44.68 -1.55 -5.47
CA ILE A 270 -44.02 -0.49 -6.24
C ILE A 270 -44.65 0.90 -6.01
N ASP A 271 -45.93 0.94 -5.62
CA ASP A 271 -46.69 2.16 -5.34
C ASP A 271 -46.59 2.57 -3.85
N LYS A 272 -45.91 1.77 -3.03
CA LYS A 272 -45.62 2.12 -1.64
C LYS A 272 -44.45 3.12 -1.57
N PRO A 273 -44.51 4.13 -0.67
CA PRO A 273 -43.40 5.05 -0.44
C PRO A 273 -42.08 4.32 -0.22
N PHE A 274 -41.02 4.75 -0.92
CA PHE A 274 -39.72 4.09 -0.93
C PHE A 274 -39.13 3.92 0.49
N GLY A 275 -39.30 4.94 1.34
CA GLY A 275 -38.88 4.92 2.75
C GLY A 275 -39.58 3.85 3.60
N LYS A 276 -40.78 3.39 3.19
CA LYS A 276 -41.56 2.35 3.88
C LYS A 276 -41.34 0.94 3.31
N LEU A 277 -40.50 0.80 2.29
CA LEU A 277 -40.06 -0.51 1.79
C LEU A 277 -39.13 -1.18 2.81
N SER A 278 -39.04 -2.51 2.75
CA SER A 278 -38.11 -3.26 3.60
C SER A 278 -36.66 -2.93 3.24
N LYS A 279 -35.74 -3.00 4.22
CA LYS A 279 -34.31 -2.76 3.96
C LYS A 279 -33.75 -3.70 2.88
N LYS A 280 -34.24 -4.93 2.81
CA LYS A 280 -33.87 -5.92 1.79
C LYS A 280 -34.32 -5.46 0.39
N ALA A 281 -35.57 -5.02 0.25
CA ALA A 281 -36.08 -4.53 -1.03
C ALA A 281 -35.29 -3.30 -1.51
N ARG A 282 -35.07 -2.30 -0.64
CA ARG A 282 -34.26 -1.12 -0.98
C ARG A 282 -32.85 -1.47 -1.43
N ARG A 283 -32.19 -2.39 -0.73
CA ARG A 283 -30.85 -2.85 -1.11
C ARG A 283 -30.84 -3.52 -2.48
N ILE A 284 -31.82 -4.38 -2.78
CA ILE A 284 -31.90 -5.06 -4.08
C ILE A 284 -32.19 -4.04 -5.20
N ILE A 285 -33.04 -3.04 -4.94
CA ILE A 285 -33.33 -1.98 -5.90
C ILE A 285 -32.05 -1.16 -6.20
N LEU A 286 -31.27 -0.79 -5.19
CA LEU A 286 -30.10 0.07 -5.37
C LEU A 286 -28.85 -0.70 -5.86
N HIS A 287 -28.57 -1.87 -5.30
CA HIS A 287 -27.33 -2.63 -5.52
C HIS A 287 -27.50 -3.93 -6.31
N GLY A 288 -28.73 -4.26 -6.71
CA GLY A 288 -29.02 -5.45 -7.52
C GLY A 288 -29.36 -6.71 -6.73
N SER A 289 -29.72 -7.77 -7.46
CA SER A 289 -30.06 -9.08 -6.91
C SER A 289 -28.84 -10.01 -6.74
N GLY A 290 -27.63 -9.55 -7.07
CA GLY A 290 -26.42 -10.37 -7.04
C GLY A 290 -26.46 -11.42 -8.15
N ASP A 291 -26.38 -12.70 -7.79
CA ASP A 291 -26.47 -13.82 -8.73
C ASP A 291 -27.91 -14.37 -8.91
N ASP A 292 -28.90 -13.85 -8.17
CA ASP A 292 -30.29 -14.34 -8.23
C ASP A 292 -30.97 -13.86 -9.52
N PRO A 293 -31.33 -14.76 -10.45
CA PRO A 293 -31.93 -14.38 -11.72
C PRO A 293 -33.39 -13.97 -11.53
N VAL A 294 -33.74 -12.81 -12.06
CA VAL A 294 -35.11 -12.27 -12.03
C VAL A 294 -35.75 -12.45 -13.41
N PRO A 295 -37.01 -12.94 -13.49
CA PRO A 295 -37.72 -13.07 -14.76
C PRO A 295 -38.26 -11.72 -15.23
N PHE A 296 -37.51 -11.03 -16.07
CA PHE A 296 -37.91 -9.74 -16.62
C PHE A 296 -38.79 -9.88 -17.86
N ARG A 297 -39.94 -9.21 -17.85
CA ARG A 297 -40.89 -9.20 -18.97
C ARG A 297 -40.72 -7.90 -19.75
N TYR A 298 -40.29 -8.02 -21.00
CA TYR A 298 -40.10 -6.90 -21.93
C TYR A 298 -41.20 -6.87 -22.97
N LEU A 299 -41.74 -5.69 -23.24
CA LEU A 299 -42.76 -5.49 -24.27
C LEU A 299 -42.09 -4.90 -25.53
N ASN A 300 -42.11 -5.64 -26.63
CA ASN A 300 -41.58 -5.15 -27.91
C ASN A 300 -42.59 -4.22 -28.61
N ASP A 301 -42.12 -3.40 -29.55
CA ASP A 301 -42.94 -2.48 -30.36
C ASP A 301 -44.11 -3.15 -31.11
N ARG A 302 -44.03 -4.48 -31.31
CA ARG A 302 -45.06 -5.30 -31.97
C ARG A 302 -46.12 -5.87 -31.01
N GLY A 303 -45.98 -5.63 -29.70
CA GLY A 303 -46.88 -6.13 -28.65
C GLY A 303 -46.52 -7.51 -28.10
N ASP A 304 -45.49 -8.16 -28.63
CA ASP A 304 -44.99 -9.45 -28.12
C ASP A 304 -44.26 -9.25 -26.79
N VAL A 305 -44.61 -10.07 -25.79
CA VAL A 305 -43.96 -10.09 -24.48
C VAL A 305 -42.87 -11.15 -24.46
N ILE A 306 -41.61 -10.72 -24.34
CA ILE A 306 -40.46 -11.61 -24.19
C ILE A 306 -40.06 -11.65 -22.72
N THR A 307 -39.97 -12.85 -22.15
CA THR A 307 -39.42 -13.04 -20.81
C THR A 307 -37.96 -13.44 -20.90
N ARG A 308 -37.08 -12.74 -20.18
CA ARG A 308 -35.66 -13.10 -20.04
C ARG A 308 -35.30 -13.20 -18.57
N ASN A 309 -34.53 -14.22 -18.23
CA ASN A 309 -34.05 -14.43 -16.87
C ASN A 309 -32.60 -13.98 -16.80
N HIS A 310 -32.34 -12.94 -16.01
CA HIS A 310 -30.99 -12.52 -15.66
C HIS A 310 -31.02 -11.78 -14.32
N PRO A 311 -29.88 -11.65 -13.64
CA PRO A 311 -29.82 -10.86 -12.42
C PRO A 311 -30.15 -9.40 -12.68
N PHE A 312 -30.74 -8.75 -11.66
CA PHE A 312 -30.87 -7.32 -11.64
C PHE A 312 -29.55 -6.70 -11.21
N GLU A 313 -28.95 -5.85 -12.03
CA GLU A 313 -27.66 -5.22 -11.71
C GLU A 313 -27.79 -4.15 -10.60
N GLY A 314 -28.98 -3.60 -10.39
CA GLY A 314 -29.19 -2.49 -9.45
C GLY A 314 -29.17 -1.12 -10.15
N ILE A 315 -29.75 -0.13 -9.48
CA ILE A 315 -29.79 1.24 -10.00
C ILE A 315 -28.41 1.91 -9.94
N ILE A 316 -27.65 1.72 -8.87
CA ILE A 316 -26.34 2.37 -8.66
C ILE A 316 -25.29 1.89 -9.67
N PRO A 317 -25.13 0.57 -9.93
CA PRO A 317 -24.16 0.10 -10.93
C PRO A 317 -24.51 0.51 -12.38
N ASN A 318 -25.75 0.95 -12.62
CA ASN A 318 -26.24 1.42 -13.92
C ASN A 318 -26.12 2.94 -14.12
N MET A 319 -25.57 3.69 -13.15
CA MET A 319 -25.33 5.14 -13.22
C MET A 319 -23.86 5.46 -13.51
#